data_AF-A0A518G324-F1
#
_entry.id   AF-A0A518G324-F1
#
_cell.length_a   1.000
_cell.length_b   1.000
_cell.length_c   1.000
_cell.angle_alpha   90.00
_cell.angle_beta   90.00
_cell.angle_gamma   90.00
#
_symmetry.space_group_name_H-M   'P 1'
#
loop_
_entity.id
_entity.type
_entity.pdbx_description
1 polymer ?
#
loop_
_entity_poly.entity_id
_entity_poly.type
_entity_poly.pdbx_seq_one_letter_code
_entity_poly.pdbx_strand_id
1 'polypeptide(L)'
;MSSNEPTSTPLLRANTCVALCSACCILLLAITAVHLFPSLAPSQPSSWGAQIPASIALSSTRTGVGSLTANFHASSEREQRILSFLAQPDNSSWAGWTLGDLEAYLSEQIPVFVAITELQLQGIDMQTPLDSTYLPDSSIGTRLQLVLEPLELTFELRPECLALTTRDATELSQLVRIYDVAPIVRWRPTGGLPTLDDEYQNSYASLLEVLTKCIHTNDWIESGGTNSLTPLVTQQRALLVVLAPTRTQLEVAALLDILNRSQGNPLRHFGMVQNAMAELQAPPAKIQSYSSGCGFPLTP
;
A
#
# COMPACT_ATOMS: atom_id res chain seq x y z
N MET A 1 -24.18 -22.75 -72.50
CA MET A 1 -22.72 -22.57 -72.28
C MET A 1 -22.60 -21.68 -71.06
N SER A 2 -22.40 -22.27 -69.88
CA SER A 2 -21.09 -22.28 -69.16
C SER A 2 -20.81 -20.86 -68.63
N SER A 3 -20.59 -20.58 -67.35
CA SER A 3 -19.95 -21.38 -66.31
C SER A 3 -19.99 -20.66 -64.96
N ASN A 4 -19.98 -21.46 -63.89
CA ASN A 4 -19.25 -21.31 -62.62
C ASN A 4 -19.68 -20.28 -61.55
N GLU A 5 -20.05 -20.87 -60.39
CA GLU A 5 -19.91 -20.32 -59.03
C GLU A 5 -18.45 -19.89 -58.72
N PRO A 6 -18.24 -19.11 -57.65
CA PRO A 6 -17.86 -19.80 -56.42
C PRO A 6 -18.57 -19.31 -55.15
N THR A 7 -18.86 -20.33 -54.35
CA THR A 7 -19.33 -20.39 -52.96
C THR A 7 -18.48 -19.53 -52.02
N SER A 8 -19.11 -18.58 -51.31
CA SER A 8 -18.50 -17.88 -50.18
C SER A 8 -18.80 -18.64 -48.89
N THR A 9 -17.74 -19.08 -48.22
CA THR A 9 -17.77 -19.68 -46.89
C THR A 9 -17.66 -18.58 -45.82
N PRO A 10 -18.45 -18.62 -44.73
CA PRO A 10 -18.24 -17.73 -43.60
C PRO A 10 -17.19 -18.32 -42.64
N LEU A 11 -16.06 -17.62 -42.49
CA LEU A 11 -15.06 -17.91 -41.46
C LEU A 11 -15.58 -17.52 -40.08
N LEU A 12 -15.58 -18.51 -39.19
CA LEU A 12 -15.90 -18.41 -37.77
C LEU A 12 -15.07 -17.31 -37.07
N ARG A 13 -15.76 -16.39 -36.41
CA ARG A 13 -15.24 -15.67 -35.24
C ARG A 13 -15.45 -16.54 -34.01
N ALA A 14 -14.38 -17.12 -33.49
CA ALA A 14 -14.33 -17.66 -32.14
C ALA A 14 -12.88 -17.59 -31.65
N ASN A 15 -12.52 -16.54 -30.91
CA ASN A 15 -11.31 -16.49 -30.08
C ASN A 15 -11.36 -15.28 -29.14
N THR A 16 -12.25 -15.33 -28.16
CA THR A 16 -12.22 -14.47 -26.96
C THR A 16 -12.86 -15.23 -25.79
N CYS A 17 -12.21 -16.27 -25.27
CA CYS A 17 -12.67 -16.90 -24.00
C CYS A 17 -11.61 -17.68 -23.20
N VAL A 18 -10.31 -17.70 -23.57
CA VAL A 18 -9.33 -18.57 -22.87
C VAL A 18 -8.53 -17.86 -21.78
N ALA A 19 -8.52 -16.51 -21.72
CA ALA A 19 -7.65 -15.79 -20.76
C ALA A 19 -8.21 -15.66 -19.32
N LEU A 20 -9.51 -15.87 -19.08
CA LEU A 20 -10.12 -15.71 -17.75
C LEU A 20 -10.20 -16.99 -16.91
N CYS A 21 -9.83 -18.14 -17.48
CA CYS A 21 -9.93 -19.43 -16.77
C CYS A 21 -8.62 -19.86 -16.06
N SER A 22 -7.48 -19.25 -16.40
CA SER A 22 -6.17 -19.67 -15.86
C SER A 22 -5.85 -19.07 -14.48
N ALA A 23 -6.26 -17.83 -14.21
CA ALA A 23 -5.98 -17.18 -12.92
C ALA A 23 -6.80 -17.74 -11.75
N CYS A 24 -8.01 -18.26 -12.00
CA CYS A 24 -8.88 -18.81 -10.95
C CYS A 24 -8.45 -20.23 -10.50
N CYS A 25 -7.81 -21.02 -11.38
CA CYS A 25 -7.32 -22.36 -11.05
C CYS A 25 -6.09 -22.36 -10.13
N ILE A 26 -5.25 -21.31 -10.17
CA ILE A 26 -4.03 -21.26 -9.34
C ILE A 26 -4.38 -20.96 -7.87
N LEU A 27 -5.45 -20.19 -7.60
CA LEU A 27 -5.85 -19.87 -6.22
C LEU A 27 -6.56 -21.04 -5.51
N LEU A 28 -7.25 -21.92 -6.24
CA LEU A 28 -7.95 -23.08 -5.66
C LEU A 28 -7.03 -24.28 -5.37
N LEU A 29 -5.90 -24.41 -6.07
CA LEU A 29 -4.92 -25.47 -5.81
C LEU A 29 -4.06 -25.20 -4.56
N ALA A 30 -3.91 -23.95 -4.12
CA ALA A 30 -3.16 -23.61 -2.91
C ALA A 30 -3.92 -23.95 -1.61
N ILE A 31 -5.26 -23.99 -1.65
CA ILE A 31 -6.09 -24.21 -0.43
C ILE A 31 -6.28 -25.70 -0.13
N THR A 32 -6.17 -26.59 -1.13
CA THR A 32 -6.35 -28.04 -0.93
C THR A 32 -5.09 -28.79 -0.49
N ALA A 33 -3.90 -28.20 -0.61
CA ALA A 33 -2.63 -28.83 -0.23
C ALA A 33 -2.37 -28.89 1.29
N VAL A 34 -3.20 -28.23 2.12
CA VAL A 34 -3.03 -28.18 3.58
C VAL A 34 -3.63 -29.40 4.32
N HIS A 35 -4.43 -30.23 3.65
CA HIS A 35 -5.18 -31.33 4.31
C HIS A 35 -4.68 -32.75 4.07
N LEU A 36 -3.53 -32.94 3.42
CA LEU A 36 -2.98 -34.29 3.14
C LEU A 36 -1.52 -34.44 3.57
N PHE A 37 -1.26 -34.33 4.88
CA PHE A 37 -0.05 -34.90 5.48
C PHE A 37 -0.45 -35.86 6.61
N PRO A 38 -0.27 -37.19 6.43
CA PRO A 38 -0.45 -38.13 7.51
C PRO A 38 0.73 -38.06 8.48
N SER A 39 0.37 -37.99 9.76
CA SER A 39 1.23 -38.08 10.93
C SER A 39 2.20 -39.26 10.85
N LEU A 40 3.50 -38.97 10.77
CA LEU A 40 4.57 -39.92 11.03
C LEU A 40 5.11 -39.63 12.44
N ALA A 41 4.77 -40.52 13.37
CA ALA A 41 5.28 -40.53 14.73
C ALA A 41 6.78 -40.89 14.76
N PRO A 42 7.62 -40.15 15.48
CA PRO A 42 8.93 -40.65 15.88
C PRO A 42 8.84 -41.34 17.24
N SER A 43 9.37 -42.57 17.27
CA SER A 43 9.66 -43.37 18.44
C SER A 43 10.57 -42.63 19.44
N GLN A 44 10.20 -42.70 20.72
CA GLN A 44 11.02 -42.25 21.84
C GLN A 44 12.36 -42.99 21.94
N PRO A 45 13.36 -42.34 22.56
CA PRO A 45 14.05 -43.00 23.65
C PRO A 45 14.06 -42.18 24.95
N SER A 46 14.27 -42.96 26.00
CA SER A 46 14.17 -42.73 27.43
C SER A 46 15.03 -41.62 28.06
N SER A 47 14.42 -41.04 29.10
CA SER A 47 15.02 -40.77 30.43
C SER A 47 16.15 -39.76 30.55
N TRP A 48 15.83 -38.48 30.80
CA TRP A 48 16.60 -37.63 31.71
C TRP A 48 15.63 -36.74 32.50
N GLY A 49 15.54 -37.00 33.80
CA GLY A 49 14.85 -36.13 34.75
C GLY A 49 15.72 -34.96 35.14
N ALA A 50 15.19 -33.74 35.04
CA ALA A 50 15.69 -32.57 35.75
C ALA A 50 14.53 -31.61 35.99
N GLN A 51 14.27 -31.33 37.26
CA GLN A 51 13.29 -30.37 37.77
C GLN A 51 13.70 -28.94 37.38
N ILE A 52 12.75 -28.14 36.90
CA ILE A 52 12.88 -26.67 36.84
C ILE A 52 11.61 -26.05 37.46
N PRO A 53 11.74 -25.08 38.37
CA PRO A 53 10.61 -24.49 39.09
C PRO A 53 9.83 -23.48 38.25
N ALA A 54 8.52 -23.44 38.49
CA ALA A 54 7.61 -22.42 38.00
C ALA A 54 7.90 -21.07 38.66
N SER A 55 8.03 -19.99 37.87
CA SER A 55 7.56 -18.61 38.12
C SER A 55 8.29 -17.62 37.20
N ILE A 56 7.72 -17.30 36.03
CA ILE A 56 8.04 -16.07 35.31
C ILE A 56 6.74 -15.27 35.22
N ALA A 57 6.62 -14.28 36.09
CA ALA A 57 5.59 -13.26 36.02
C ALA A 57 5.92 -12.31 34.87
N LEU A 58 5.11 -12.33 33.80
CA LEU A 58 5.15 -11.34 32.72
C LEU A 58 4.62 -10.01 33.26
N SER A 59 5.54 -9.14 33.65
CA SER A 59 5.25 -7.73 33.94
C SER A 59 5.41 -6.94 32.64
N SER A 60 4.30 -6.56 32.00
CA SER A 60 4.30 -5.69 30.82
C SER A 60 4.24 -4.22 31.23
N THR A 61 5.38 -3.61 31.50
CA THR A 61 5.51 -2.15 31.58
C THR A 61 5.48 -1.56 30.17
N ARG A 62 4.28 -1.16 29.75
CA ARG A 62 4.02 -0.48 28.47
C ARG A 62 4.26 1.02 28.64
N THR A 63 5.50 1.45 28.45
CA THR A 63 5.88 2.86 28.31
C THR A 63 6.89 2.97 27.20
N GLY A 64 6.39 3.36 26.03
CA GLY A 64 7.17 3.61 24.83
C GLY A 64 6.22 4.13 23.78
N VAL A 65 6.18 5.46 23.62
CA VAL A 65 5.67 6.10 22.40
C VAL A 65 6.68 5.72 21.32
N GLY A 66 6.57 4.49 20.81
CA GLY A 66 7.33 4.05 19.66
C GLY A 66 6.90 4.91 18.49
N SER A 67 7.85 5.54 17.81
CA SER A 67 7.64 6.09 16.49
C SER A 67 7.14 4.95 15.60
N LEU A 68 5.83 4.87 15.42
CA LEU A 68 5.18 3.93 14.52
C LEU A 68 5.40 4.45 13.11
N THR A 69 6.62 4.30 12.59
CA THR A 69 6.81 4.18 11.14
C THR A 69 5.88 3.07 10.68
N ALA A 70 5.19 3.23 9.55
CA ALA A 70 4.36 2.19 8.97
C ALA A 70 5.17 0.88 8.84
N ASN A 71 5.14 0.04 9.88
CA ASN A 71 5.99 -1.14 9.97
C ASN A 71 5.38 -2.16 9.03
N PHE A 72 6.01 -2.29 7.86
CA PHE A 72 5.69 -3.30 6.86
C PHE A 72 5.70 -4.68 7.53
N HIS A 73 4.53 -5.28 7.69
CA HIS A 73 4.42 -6.52 8.45
C HIS A 73 4.96 -7.74 7.69
N ALA A 74 5.45 -7.54 6.46
CA ALA A 74 5.92 -8.58 5.55
C ALA A 74 7.19 -8.22 4.73
N SER A 75 7.83 -7.07 4.95
CA SER A 75 9.08 -6.75 4.23
C SER A 75 10.24 -7.55 4.81
N SER A 76 11.15 -8.07 3.97
CA SER A 76 12.36 -8.73 4.45
C SER A 76 13.25 -7.73 5.23
N GLU A 77 14.10 -8.21 6.15
CA GLU A 77 15.10 -7.36 6.85
C GLU A 77 15.98 -6.61 5.83
N ARG A 78 16.26 -7.25 4.68
CA ARG A 78 17.02 -6.65 3.57
C ARG A 78 16.27 -5.51 2.91
N GLU A 79 14.99 -5.68 2.62
CA GLU A 79 14.15 -4.61 2.07
C GLU A 79 14.07 -3.42 3.03
N GLN A 80 13.92 -3.66 4.33
CA GLN A 80 13.96 -2.60 5.34
C GLN A 80 15.30 -1.87 5.35
N ARG A 81 16.41 -2.59 5.19
CA ARG A 81 17.74 -1.99 5.06
C ARG A 81 17.83 -1.08 3.84
N ILE A 82 17.35 -1.53 2.68
CA ILE A 82 17.31 -0.73 1.45
C ILE A 82 16.47 0.52 1.65
N LEU A 83 15.25 0.38 2.18
CA LEU A 83 14.36 1.51 2.49
C LEU A 83 15.01 2.50 3.46
N SER A 84 15.66 1.99 4.51
CA SER A 84 16.35 2.83 5.48
C SER A 84 17.51 3.61 4.86
N PHE A 85 18.23 3.00 3.91
CA PHE A 85 19.28 3.66 3.15
C PHE A 85 18.70 4.73 2.23
N LEU A 86 17.66 4.41 1.45
CA LEU A 86 16.99 5.37 0.57
C LEU A 86 16.40 6.57 1.31
N ALA A 87 16.04 6.41 2.59
CA ALA A 87 15.51 7.49 3.43
C ALA A 87 16.61 8.41 4.01
N GLN A 88 17.89 8.03 3.93
CA GLN A 88 18.99 8.84 4.47
C GLN A 88 19.13 10.15 3.68
N PRO A 89 19.41 11.29 4.34
CA PRO A 89 19.74 12.52 3.64
C PRO A 89 21.09 12.36 2.94
N ASP A 90 21.20 12.85 1.72
CA ASP A 90 22.44 12.80 0.94
C ASP A 90 22.77 14.15 0.33
N ASN A 91 24.02 14.55 0.51
CA ASN A 91 24.60 15.81 0.03
C ASN A 91 25.73 15.58 -0.99
N SER A 92 25.94 14.34 -1.45
CA SER A 92 26.93 14.04 -2.48
C SER A 92 26.60 14.76 -3.79
N SER A 93 27.58 15.26 -4.54
CA SER A 93 27.32 15.84 -5.86
C SER A 93 27.41 14.73 -6.91
N TRP A 94 26.33 14.45 -7.62
CA TRP A 94 26.32 13.52 -8.76
C TRP A 94 26.64 14.22 -10.09
N ALA A 95 27.27 15.41 -10.03
CA ALA A 95 27.65 16.20 -11.20
C ALA A 95 28.67 15.45 -12.05
N GLY A 96 28.31 15.20 -13.31
CA GLY A 96 29.16 14.49 -14.28
C GLY A 96 29.25 12.98 -14.06
N TRP A 97 28.43 12.40 -13.17
CA TRP A 97 28.37 10.95 -12.99
C TRP A 97 27.69 10.29 -14.17
N THR A 98 28.13 9.08 -14.48
CA THR A 98 27.43 8.16 -15.38
C THR A 98 26.48 7.25 -14.60
N LEU A 99 25.57 6.57 -15.31
CA LEU A 99 24.73 5.54 -14.70
C LEU A 99 25.56 4.42 -14.05
N GLY A 100 26.73 4.10 -14.60
CA GLY A 100 27.70 3.16 -14.01
C GLY A 100 28.33 3.67 -12.72
N ASP A 101 28.69 4.94 -12.64
CA ASP A 101 29.23 5.52 -11.40
C ASP A 101 28.18 5.51 -10.28
N LEU A 102 26.92 5.78 -10.63
CA LEU A 102 25.80 5.72 -9.70
C LEU A 102 25.53 4.27 -9.21
N GLU A 103 25.56 3.30 -10.11
CA GLU A 103 25.43 1.88 -9.75
C GLU A 103 26.55 1.45 -8.80
N ALA A 104 27.80 1.80 -9.12
CA ALA A 104 28.95 1.52 -8.27
C ALA A 104 28.78 2.12 -6.87
N TYR A 105 28.41 3.41 -6.78
CA TYR A 105 28.15 4.10 -5.52
C TYR A 105 27.06 3.42 -4.67
N LEU A 106 25.93 3.06 -5.28
CA LEU A 106 24.84 2.40 -4.56
C LEU A 106 25.22 0.97 -4.14
N SER A 107 25.98 0.25 -4.98
CA SER A 107 26.42 -1.13 -4.75
C SER A 107 27.34 -1.29 -3.52
N GLU A 108 28.03 -0.22 -3.12
CA GLU A 108 28.86 -0.22 -1.91
C GLU A 108 28.04 -0.39 -0.61
N GLN A 109 26.78 0.04 -0.62
CA GLN A 109 25.93 0.10 0.57
C GLN A 109 24.79 -0.93 0.54
N ILE A 110 24.23 -1.16 -0.65
CA ILE A 110 23.08 -2.03 -0.84
C ILE A 110 23.24 -2.90 -2.09
N PRO A 111 22.63 -4.08 -2.15
CA PRO A 111 22.59 -4.88 -3.36
C PRO A 111 21.79 -4.14 -4.45
N VAL A 112 22.44 -3.84 -5.57
CA VAL A 112 21.85 -3.21 -6.74
C VAL A 112 21.81 -4.19 -7.91
N PHE A 113 20.73 -4.13 -8.69
CA PHE A 113 20.59 -4.88 -9.93
C PHE A 113 20.26 -3.89 -11.05
N VAL A 114 20.96 -3.95 -12.17
CA VAL A 114 20.62 -3.13 -13.34
C VAL A 114 20.00 -4.01 -14.41
N ALA A 115 18.82 -3.62 -14.87
CA ALA A 115 18.06 -4.30 -15.91
C ALA A 115 18.65 -3.99 -17.31
N ILE A 116 19.87 -4.50 -17.59
CA ILE A 116 20.66 -4.14 -18.78
C ILE A 116 19.86 -4.35 -20.08
N THR A 117 19.06 -5.42 -20.16
CA THR A 117 18.25 -5.72 -21.34
C THR A 117 17.21 -4.62 -21.60
N GLU A 118 16.51 -4.20 -20.56
CA GLU A 118 15.48 -3.17 -20.59
C GLU A 118 16.08 -1.79 -20.93
N LEU A 119 17.27 -1.48 -20.39
CA LEU A 119 18.01 -0.26 -20.70
C LEU A 119 18.46 -0.24 -22.17
N GLN A 120 19.01 -1.35 -22.67
CA GLN A 120 19.45 -1.46 -24.07
C GLN A 120 18.28 -1.33 -25.06
N LEU A 121 17.08 -1.81 -24.71
CA LEU A 121 15.88 -1.64 -25.53
C LEU A 121 15.47 -0.17 -25.67
N GLN A 122 15.75 0.67 -24.67
CA GLN A 122 15.56 2.13 -24.73
C GLN A 122 16.78 2.88 -25.27
N GLY A 123 17.84 2.15 -25.69
CA GLY A 123 19.08 2.76 -26.19
C GLY A 123 19.91 3.47 -25.11
N ILE A 124 19.72 3.12 -23.84
CA ILE A 124 20.44 3.69 -22.71
C ILE A 124 21.61 2.76 -22.34
N ASP A 125 22.81 3.33 -22.25
CA ASP A 125 24.04 2.63 -21.83
C ASP A 125 24.46 3.04 -20.41
N MET A 126 25.30 2.23 -19.77
CA MET A 126 25.90 2.53 -18.46
C MET A 126 26.78 3.78 -18.48
N GLN A 127 27.31 4.17 -19.65
CA GLN A 127 28.10 5.39 -19.83
C GLN A 127 27.24 6.65 -20.01
N THR A 128 25.90 6.53 -19.99
CA THR A 128 24.99 7.66 -20.14
C THR A 128 25.19 8.64 -18.97
N PRO A 129 25.49 9.92 -19.24
CA PRO A 129 25.66 10.91 -18.19
C PRO A 129 24.32 11.22 -17.53
N LEU A 130 24.36 11.43 -16.22
CA LEU A 130 23.21 11.77 -15.40
C LEU A 130 23.05 13.29 -15.34
N ASP A 131 21.82 13.78 -15.52
CA ASP A 131 21.51 15.19 -15.29
C ASP A 131 21.29 15.43 -13.79
N SER A 132 22.27 16.04 -13.15
CA SER A 132 22.28 16.38 -11.73
C SER A 132 22.41 17.88 -11.49
N THR A 133 22.11 18.70 -12.50
CA THR A 133 22.31 20.15 -12.47
C THR A 133 21.57 20.82 -11.31
N TYR A 134 20.44 20.26 -10.87
CA TYR A 134 19.64 20.77 -9.77
C TYR A 134 19.11 19.65 -8.86
N LEU A 135 19.99 19.07 -8.04
CA LEU A 135 19.57 18.14 -6.99
C LEU A 135 19.39 18.87 -5.65
N PRO A 136 18.17 18.88 -5.09
CA PRO A 136 17.94 19.45 -3.77
C PRO A 136 18.54 18.53 -2.68
N ASP A 137 18.96 19.14 -1.58
CA ASP A 137 19.31 18.42 -0.34
C ASP A 137 18.07 17.64 0.13
N SER A 138 18.05 16.34 -0.16
CA SER A 138 16.91 15.46 0.06
C SER A 138 17.38 14.03 0.31
N SER A 139 16.44 13.10 0.48
CA SER A 139 16.79 11.71 0.69
C SER A 139 17.41 11.09 -0.56
N ILE A 140 18.27 10.08 -0.39
CA ILE A 140 18.87 9.33 -1.49
C ILE A 140 17.80 8.86 -2.49
N GLY A 141 16.67 8.35 -2.01
CA GLY A 141 15.57 7.88 -2.85
C GLY A 141 14.93 8.99 -3.70
N THR A 142 14.70 10.18 -3.13
CA THR A 142 14.16 11.32 -3.89
C THR A 142 15.16 11.81 -4.93
N ARG A 143 16.44 11.92 -4.57
CA ARG A 143 17.49 12.32 -5.50
C ARG A 143 17.66 11.30 -6.63
N LEU A 144 17.65 10.01 -6.30
CA LEU A 144 17.72 8.92 -7.26
C LEU A 144 16.57 9.00 -8.26
N GLN A 145 15.35 9.23 -7.78
CA GLN A 145 14.18 9.41 -8.64
C GLN A 145 14.35 10.60 -9.58
N LEU A 146 14.79 11.76 -9.08
CA LEU A 146 14.97 12.97 -9.88
C LEU A 146 16.04 12.82 -10.97
N VAL A 147 17.11 12.09 -10.69
CA VAL A 147 18.20 11.85 -11.66
C VAL A 147 17.83 10.82 -12.72
N LEU A 148 17.03 9.81 -12.36
CA LEU A 148 16.61 8.78 -13.31
C LEU A 148 15.45 9.24 -14.22
N GLU A 149 14.63 10.19 -13.75
CA GLU A 149 13.44 10.65 -14.47
C GLU A 149 13.71 11.19 -15.90
N PRO A 150 14.76 12.02 -16.15
CA PRO A 150 15.07 12.50 -17.51
C PRO A 150 15.45 11.38 -18.50
N LEU A 151 15.90 10.22 -17.99
CA LEU A 151 16.24 9.05 -18.79
C LEU A 151 15.07 8.07 -18.92
N GLU A 152 13.87 8.44 -18.45
CA GLU A 152 12.71 7.54 -18.37
C GLU A 152 12.98 6.26 -17.56
N LEU A 153 13.99 6.32 -16.68
CA LEU A 153 14.34 5.26 -15.75
C LEU A 153 13.64 5.48 -14.40
N THR A 154 13.55 4.39 -13.66
CA THR A 154 13.07 4.37 -12.28
C THR A 154 13.81 3.28 -11.51
N PHE A 155 13.59 3.22 -10.21
CA PHE A 155 14.01 2.08 -9.41
C PHE A 155 12.79 1.28 -8.93
N GLU A 156 12.99 -0.02 -8.78
CA GLU A 156 12.04 -0.99 -8.25
C GLU A 156 12.65 -1.65 -7.01
N LEU A 157 11.88 -1.79 -5.94
CA LEU A 157 12.30 -2.50 -4.74
C LEU A 157 11.94 -3.97 -4.87
N ARG A 158 12.95 -4.83 -4.99
CA ARG A 158 12.79 -6.28 -4.92
C ARG A 158 13.13 -6.76 -3.50
N PRO A 159 12.67 -7.95 -3.08
CA PRO A 159 12.95 -8.46 -1.72
C PRO A 159 14.43 -8.52 -1.33
N GLU A 160 15.33 -8.46 -2.31
CA GLU A 160 16.77 -8.72 -2.17
C GLU A 160 17.67 -7.63 -2.77
N CYS A 161 17.14 -6.71 -3.59
CA CYS A 161 17.94 -5.70 -4.25
C CYS A 161 17.12 -4.48 -4.70
N LEU A 162 17.82 -3.38 -4.92
CA LEU A 162 17.31 -2.22 -5.63
C LEU A 162 17.54 -2.43 -7.13
N ALA A 163 16.48 -2.59 -7.92
CA ALA A 163 16.58 -2.76 -9.35
C ALA A 163 16.46 -1.42 -10.09
N LEU A 164 17.47 -1.02 -10.84
CA LEU A 164 17.39 0.12 -11.78
C LEU A 164 16.85 -0.39 -13.11
N THR A 165 15.73 0.17 -13.56
CA THR A 165 14.99 -0.31 -14.73
C THR A 165 14.22 0.83 -15.40
N THR A 166 13.56 0.54 -16.52
CA THR A 166 12.70 1.50 -17.22
C THR A 166 11.35 1.66 -16.52
N ARG A 167 10.69 2.79 -16.74
CA ARG A 167 9.34 3.04 -16.20
C ARG A 167 8.35 1.96 -16.64
N ASP A 168 8.31 1.66 -17.93
CA ASP A 168 7.40 0.67 -18.54
C ASP A 168 7.56 -0.73 -17.90
N ALA A 169 8.79 -1.14 -17.62
CA ALA A 169 9.04 -2.45 -17.00
C ALA A 169 8.50 -2.51 -15.55
N THR A 170 8.47 -1.38 -14.86
CA THR A 170 8.01 -1.31 -13.47
C THR A 170 6.49 -1.30 -13.36
N GLU A 171 5.78 -0.77 -14.37
CA GLU A 171 4.32 -0.75 -14.40
C GLU A 171 3.72 -2.17 -14.42
N LEU A 172 4.44 -3.12 -15.01
CA LEU A 172 4.07 -4.53 -15.03
C LEU A 172 4.42 -5.26 -13.71
N SER A 173 5.32 -4.70 -12.91
CA SER A 173 5.77 -5.31 -11.66
C SER A 173 5.00 -4.73 -10.47
N GLN A 174 3.87 -5.37 -10.16
CA GLN A 174 3.09 -5.04 -8.99
C GLN A 174 3.57 -5.83 -7.77
N LEU A 175 3.73 -5.13 -6.66
CA LEU A 175 4.11 -5.71 -5.38
C LEU A 175 2.92 -5.66 -4.43
N VAL A 176 2.73 -6.74 -3.66
CA VAL A 176 1.75 -6.77 -2.57
C VAL A 176 2.45 -6.34 -1.28
N ARG A 177 1.93 -5.30 -0.64
CA ARG A 177 2.37 -4.86 0.69
C ARG A 177 1.19 -4.77 1.65
N ILE A 178 1.47 -5.02 2.93
CA ILE A 178 0.48 -4.96 4.00
C ILE A 178 0.90 -3.87 4.98
N TYR A 179 0.03 -2.88 5.14
CA TYR A 179 0.21 -1.76 6.05
C TYR A 179 -0.65 -1.95 7.29
N ASP A 180 -0.07 -1.70 8.47
CA ASP A 180 -0.85 -1.58 9.70
C ASP A 180 -1.45 -0.17 9.78
N VAL A 181 -2.77 -0.10 9.67
CA VAL A 181 -3.54 1.14 9.69
C VAL A 181 -4.38 1.27 10.98
N ALA A 182 -4.17 0.39 11.95
CA ALA A 182 -4.83 0.46 13.26
C ALA A 182 -4.66 1.80 13.99
N PRO A 183 -3.53 2.52 13.86
CA PRO A 183 -3.40 3.86 14.43
C PRO A 183 -4.26 4.94 13.74
N ILE A 184 -4.64 4.73 12.48
CA ILE A 184 -5.32 5.71 11.63
C ILE A 184 -6.83 5.49 11.64
N VAL A 185 -7.25 4.22 11.56
CA VAL A 185 -8.66 3.83 11.54
C VAL A 185 -9.15 3.71 12.98
N ARG A 186 -10.37 4.17 13.24
CA ARG A 186 -11.02 3.92 14.54
C ARG A 186 -11.35 2.44 14.69
N TRP A 187 -10.42 1.68 15.25
CA TRP A 187 -10.61 0.29 15.58
C TRP A 187 -10.87 0.15 17.08
N ARG A 188 -12.00 -0.48 17.43
CA ARG A 188 -12.26 -0.94 18.80
C ARG A 188 -12.22 -2.46 18.80
N PRO A 189 -11.37 -3.09 19.62
CA PRO A 189 -11.49 -4.52 19.88
C PRO A 189 -12.80 -4.74 20.64
N THR A 190 -13.88 -4.99 19.92
CA THR A 190 -15.11 -5.47 20.53
C THR A 190 -14.80 -6.88 21.01
N GLY A 191 -14.95 -7.16 22.32
CA GLY A 191 -14.66 -8.47 22.93
C GLY A 191 -15.58 -9.62 22.48
N GLY A 192 -16.20 -9.50 21.31
CA GLY A 192 -17.03 -10.50 20.64
C GLY A 192 -16.51 -10.78 19.22
N LEU A 193 -17.21 -11.63 18.47
CA LEU A 193 -16.94 -11.79 17.04
C LEU A 193 -16.95 -10.39 16.39
N PRO A 194 -15.96 -10.06 15.54
CA PRO A 194 -15.93 -8.78 14.85
C PRO A 194 -17.13 -8.72 13.90
N THR A 195 -18.26 -8.20 14.38
CA THR A 195 -19.27 -7.65 13.50
C THR A 195 -18.64 -6.41 12.88
N LEU A 196 -18.62 -6.36 11.56
CA LEU A 196 -18.30 -5.14 10.84
C LEU A 196 -19.44 -4.16 11.14
N ASP A 197 -19.37 -3.51 12.30
CA ASP A 197 -20.29 -2.44 12.65
C ASP A 197 -20.12 -1.31 11.63
N ASP A 198 -21.21 -0.63 11.27
CA ASP A 198 -21.24 0.39 10.21
C ASP A 198 -20.17 1.50 10.42
N GLU A 199 -19.87 1.84 11.68
CA GLU A 199 -18.82 2.83 12.02
C GLU A 199 -17.43 2.41 11.52
N TYR A 200 -17.10 1.13 11.59
CA TYR A 200 -15.81 0.61 11.15
C TYR A 200 -15.67 0.64 9.63
N GLN A 201 -16.72 0.23 8.92
CA GLN A 201 -16.76 0.31 7.45
C GLN A 201 -16.58 1.76 6.98
N ASN A 202 -17.21 2.72 7.66
CA ASN A 202 -17.10 4.15 7.34
C ASN A 202 -15.66 4.67 7.51
N SER A 203 -14.96 4.28 8.58
CA SER A 203 -13.58 4.75 8.80
C SER A 203 -12.60 4.23 7.74
N TYR A 204 -12.79 2.99 7.25
CA TYR A 204 -12.01 2.46 6.13
C TYR A 204 -12.39 3.13 4.81
N ALA A 205 -13.68 3.32 4.54
CA ALA A 205 -14.15 3.98 3.33
C ALA A 205 -13.53 5.37 3.17
N SER A 206 -13.49 6.17 4.25
CA SER A 206 -12.83 7.48 4.22
C SER A 206 -11.32 7.40 3.96
N LEU A 207 -10.62 6.42 4.54
CA LEU A 207 -9.18 6.23 4.28
C LEU A 207 -8.92 5.83 2.82
N LEU A 208 -9.69 4.88 2.29
CA LEU A 208 -9.59 4.43 0.91
C LEU A 208 -9.90 5.57 -0.07
N GLU A 209 -10.91 6.38 0.22
CA GLU A 209 -11.25 7.56 -0.58
C GLU A 209 -10.10 8.58 -0.62
N VAL A 210 -9.45 8.84 0.52
CA VAL A 210 -8.28 9.74 0.57
C VAL A 210 -7.12 9.18 -0.24
N LEU A 211 -6.78 7.90 -0.07
CA LEU A 211 -5.68 7.27 -0.79
C LEU A 211 -5.92 7.29 -2.31
N THR A 212 -7.12 6.89 -2.75
CA THR A 212 -7.48 6.84 -4.18
C THR A 212 -7.57 8.23 -4.82
N LYS A 213 -8.02 9.25 -4.09
CA LYS A 213 -8.08 10.63 -4.62
C LYS A 213 -6.74 11.37 -4.59
N CYS A 214 -5.85 11.06 -3.66
CA CYS A 214 -4.57 11.77 -3.51
C CYS A 214 -3.42 11.15 -4.31
N ILE A 215 -3.47 9.86 -4.60
CA ILE A 215 -2.41 9.12 -5.30
C ILE A 215 -2.96 8.66 -6.64
N HIS A 216 -2.41 9.12 -7.76
CA HIS A 216 -2.76 8.76 -9.15
C HIS A 216 -4.19 8.23 -9.33
N THR A 217 -5.19 9.12 -9.32
CA THR A 217 -6.62 8.76 -9.24
C THR A 217 -7.09 7.77 -10.31
N ASN A 218 -6.43 7.74 -11.47
CA ASN A 218 -6.80 6.90 -12.60
C ASN A 218 -6.16 5.50 -12.54
N ASP A 219 -5.19 5.27 -11.66
CA ASP A 219 -4.40 4.03 -11.65
C ASP A 219 -5.05 2.93 -10.79
N TRP A 220 -6.11 3.24 -10.05
CA TRP A 220 -6.83 2.29 -9.20
C TRP A 220 -7.89 1.51 -9.99
N ILE A 221 -8.14 0.26 -9.61
CA ILE A 221 -9.13 -0.64 -10.25
C ILE A 221 -10.51 0.00 -10.31
N GLU A 222 -10.91 0.76 -9.30
CA GLU A 222 -12.20 1.48 -9.26
C GLU A 222 -12.34 2.52 -10.38
N SER A 223 -11.21 3.06 -10.88
CA SER A 223 -11.12 4.00 -11.99
C SER A 223 -10.69 3.34 -13.31
N GLY A 224 -10.57 2.01 -13.35
CA GLY A 224 -10.13 1.26 -14.53
C GLY A 224 -8.61 1.04 -14.64
N GLY A 225 -7.85 1.39 -13.61
CA GLY A 225 -6.43 1.10 -13.52
C GLY A 225 -6.12 -0.32 -13.02
N THR A 226 -4.87 -0.55 -12.61
CA THR A 226 -4.36 -1.88 -12.22
C THR A 226 -4.09 -2.00 -10.71
N ASN A 227 -3.99 -0.88 -9.98
CA ASN A 227 -3.67 -0.87 -8.57
C ASN A 227 -4.89 -1.21 -7.70
N SER A 228 -4.67 -1.89 -6.59
CA SER A 228 -5.75 -2.31 -5.69
C SER A 228 -5.47 -1.97 -4.23
N LEU A 229 -6.51 -1.56 -3.52
CA LEU A 229 -6.54 -1.39 -2.06
C LEU A 229 -7.60 -2.33 -1.49
N THR A 230 -7.21 -3.23 -0.59
CA THR A 230 -8.13 -4.15 0.07
C THR A 230 -7.99 -4.04 1.58
N PRO A 231 -9.06 -3.67 2.31
CA PRO A 231 -9.03 -3.68 3.77
C PRO A 231 -8.95 -5.13 4.27
N LEU A 232 -8.07 -5.38 5.23
CA LEU A 232 -7.94 -6.69 5.88
C LEU A 232 -8.08 -6.52 7.40
N VAL A 233 -9.15 -7.09 7.94
CA VAL A 233 -9.48 -6.98 9.37
C VAL A 233 -9.14 -8.28 10.06
N THR A 234 -8.43 -8.18 11.18
CA THR A 234 -8.19 -9.31 12.08
C THR A 234 -8.71 -8.98 13.47
N GLN A 235 -8.81 -9.98 14.35
CA GLN A 235 -9.25 -9.77 15.74
C GLN A 235 -8.39 -8.80 16.55
N GLN A 236 -7.17 -8.50 16.08
CA GLN A 236 -6.20 -7.69 16.84
C GLN A 236 -5.71 -6.47 16.06
N ARG A 237 -5.98 -6.38 14.76
CA ARG A 237 -5.36 -5.39 13.87
C ARG A 237 -6.27 -5.01 12.72
N ALA A 238 -6.17 -3.74 12.35
CA ALA A 238 -6.72 -3.17 11.15
C ALA A 238 -5.59 -3.02 10.13
N LEU A 239 -5.61 -3.85 9.09
CA LEU A 239 -4.59 -3.89 8.04
C LEU A 239 -5.16 -3.36 6.72
N LEU A 240 -4.26 -2.91 5.85
CA LEU A 240 -4.55 -2.52 4.48
C LEU A 240 -3.59 -3.26 3.55
N VAL A 241 -4.14 -4.06 2.64
CA VAL A 241 -3.37 -4.77 1.61
C VAL A 241 -3.38 -3.92 0.35
N VAL A 242 -2.19 -3.66 -0.20
CA VAL A 242 -2.00 -2.81 -1.37
C VAL A 242 -1.24 -3.59 -2.43
N LEU A 243 -1.83 -3.73 -3.62
CA LEU A 243 -1.17 -4.26 -4.81
C LEU A 243 -0.89 -3.09 -5.75
N ALA A 244 0.37 -2.71 -5.91
CA ALA A 244 0.78 -1.59 -6.75
C ALA A 244 2.30 -1.64 -7.05
N PRO A 245 2.79 -0.93 -8.08
CA PRO A 245 4.22 -0.75 -8.34
C PRO A 245 4.96 -0.07 -7.19
N THR A 246 6.29 -0.23 -7.15
CA THR A 246 7.16 0.31 -6.08
C THR A 246 6.90 1.79 -5.81
N ARG A 247 6.81 2.61 -6.87
CA ARG A 247 6.59 4.06 -6.74
C ARG A 247 5.30 4.37 -5.99
N THR A 248 4.18 3.81 -6.43
CA THR A 248 2.87 3.99 -5.79
C THR A 248 2.89 3.49 -4.34
N GLN A 249 3.60 2.39 -4.06
CA GLN A 249 3.75 1.90 -2.69
C GLN A 249 4.49 2.90 -1.78
N LEU A 250 5.54 3.56 -2.29
CA LEU A 250 6.26 4.58 -1.53
C LEU A 250 5.39 5.81 -1.26
N GLU A 251 4.58 6.24 -2.24
CA GLU A 251 3.62 7.34 -2.09
C GLU A 251 2.52 7.00 -1.06
N VAL A 252 1.99 5.77 -1.09
CA VAL A 252 1.04 5.27 -0.07
C VAL A 252 1.69 5.27 1.31
N ALA A 253 2.91 4.74 1.44
CA ALA A 253 3.62 4.71 2.72
C ALA A 253 3.83 6.12 3.29
N ALA A 254 4.28 7.06 2.45
CA ALA A 254 4.49 8.44 2.85
C ALA A 254 3.19 9.13 3.31
N LEU A 255 2.09 8.92 2.59
CA LEU A 255 0.79 9.50 2.96
C LEU A 255 0.25 8.87 4.26
N LEU A 256 0.36 7.55 4.42
CA LEU A 256 -0.03 6.88 5.67
C LEU A 256 0.79 7.37 6.86
N ASP A 257 2.09 7.59 6.69
CA ASP A 257 2.95 8.16 7.74
C ASP A 257 2.51 9.59 8.12
N ILE A 258 2.16 10.43 7.15
CA ILE A 258 1.63 11.78 7.39
C ILE A 258 0.31 11.69 8.17
N LEU A 259 -0.61 10.83 7.75
CA LEU A 259 -1.89 10.62 8.41
C LEU A 259 -1.69 10.12 9.84
N ASN A 260 -0.80 9.16 10.06
CA ASN A 260 -0.49 8.62 11.37
C ASN A 260 0.06 9.70 12.32
N ARG A 261 1.00 10.53 11.85
CA ARG A 261 1.52 11.68 12.63
C ARG A 261 0.42 12.69 12.94
N SER A 262 -0.50 12.90 12.01
CA SER A 262 -1.63 13.81 12.20
C SER A 262 -2.67 13.27 13.18
N GLN A 263 -2.86 11.96 13.34
CA GLN A 263 -3.86 11.43 14.28
C GLN A 263 -3.57 11.79 15.75
N GLY A 264 -2.34 12.21 16.06
CA GLY A 264 -1.99 12.84 17.32
C GLY A 264 -2.58 14.24 17.56
N ASN A 265 -3.07 15.00 16.53
CA ASN A 265 -3.48 16.41 16.73
C ASN A 265 -4.35 17.20 15.70
N PRO A 266 -5.04 16.71 14.64
CA PRO A 266 -6.21 17.51 14.15
C PRO A 266 -7.48 16.77 13.65
N LEU A 267 -7.50 15.46 13.42
CA LEU A 267 -8.68 14.81 12.80
C LEU A 267 -9.92 14.67 13.71
N ARG A 268 -9.86 15.11 14.98
CA ARG A 268 -11.07 15.37 15.78
C ARG A 268 -11.95 16.48 15.19
N HIS A 269 -11.39 17.40 14.41
CA HIS A 269 -12.15 18.50 13.81
C HIS A 269 -12.83 18.14 12.48
N PHE A 270 -12.29 17.22 11.68
CA PHE A 270 -12.88 16.98 10.34
C PHE A 270 -14.28 16.34 10.40
N GLY A 271 -14.50 15.43 11.37
CA GLY A 271 -15.85 14.93 11.67
C GLY A 271 -16.78 16.00 12.27
N MET A 272 -16.24 16.98 13.00
CA MET A 272 -17.03 18.14 13.44
C MET A 272 -17.38 19.08 12.28
N VAL A 273 -16.51 19.24 11.29
CA VAL A 273 -16.77 20.12 10.13
C VAL A 273 -17.77 19.48 9.17
N GLN A 274 -17.70 18.16 8.91
CA GLN A 274 -18.74 17.48 8.12
C GLN A 274 -20.10 17.49 8.83
N ASN A 275 -20.13 17.28 10.15
CA ASN A 275 -21.38 17.40 10.93
C ASN A 275 -21.89 18.85 10.98
N ALA A 276 -21.02 19.85 11.12
CA ALA A 276 -21.40 21.26 11.09
C ALA A 276 -21.85 21.73 9.69
N MET A 277 -21.25 21.21 8.62
CA MET A 277 -21.72 21.47 7.24
C MET A 277 -23.06 20.78 6.96
N ALA A 278 -23.27 19.56 7.47
CA ALA A 278 -24.56 18.90 7.39
C ALA A 278 -25.63 19.63 8.22
N GLU A 279 -25.27 20.18 9.38
CA GLU A 279 -26.15 20.97 10.24
C GLU A 279 -26.48 22.35 9.64
N LEU A 280 -25.56 22.95 8.86
CA LEU A 280 -25.81 24.16 8.05
C LEU A 280 -26.67 23.90 6.81
N GLN A 281 -26.70 22.67 6.30
CA GLN A 281 -27.55 22.25 5.17
C GLN A 281 -28.92 21.72 5.64
N ALA A 282 -29.13 21.52 6.93
CA ALA A 282 -30.43 21.15 7.47
C ALA A 282 -31.41 22.33 7.30
N PRO A 283 -32.64 22.09 6.80
CA PRO A 283 -33.63 23.15 6.66
C PRO A 283 -33.93 23.76 8.04
N PRO A 284 -34.05 25.10 8.15
CA PRO A 284 -34.28 25.75 9.44
C PRO A 284 -35.53 25.13 10.08
N ALA A 285 -35.36 24.60 11.28
CA ALA A 285 -36.46 24.03 12.04
C ALA A 285 -37.59 25.07 12.09
N LYS A 286 -38.79 24.68 11.64
CA LYS A 286 -39.98 25.53 11.69
C LYS A 286 -40.09 26.08 13.11
N ILE A 287 -39.86 27.38 13.26
CA ILE A 287 -40.06 28.10 14.51
C ILE A 287 -41.53 27.88 14.86
N GLN A 288 -41.81 26.97 15.79
CA GLN A 288 -43.11 26.88 16.41
C GLN A 288 -43.30 28.19 17.16
N SER A 289 -44.13 29.06 16.58
CA SER A 289 -44.55 30.29 17.21
C SER A 289 -45.22 29.94 18.53
N TYR A 290 -44.47 30.08 19.63
CA TYR A 290 -45.05 30.12 20.95
C TYR A 290 -45.97 31.34 20.99
N SER A 291 -47.27 31.09 20.82
CA SER A 291 -48.32 32.05 21.14
C SER A 291 -48.34 32.21 22.65
N SER A 292 -47.50 33.12 23.16
CA SER A 292 -47.57 33.61 24.53
C SER A 292 -48.89 34.35 24.72
N GLY A 293 -49.91 33.62 25.17
CA GLY A 293 -51.15 34.18 25.68
C GLY A 293 -50.88 34.84 27.03
N CYS A 294 -50.56 36.13 27.02
CA CYS A 294 -50.62 36.98 28.21
C CYS A 294 -52.10 37.22 28.56
N GLY A 295 -52.68 36.35 29.39
CA GLY A 295 -53.95 36.60 30.05
C GLY A 295 -53.76 37.56 31.22
N PHE A 296 -54.20 38.82 31.08
CA PHE A 296 -54.37 39.73 32.20
C PHE A 296 -55.70 39.42 32.93
N PRO A 297 -55.71 39.22 34.25
CA PRO A 297 -56.95 39.17 35.01
C PRO A 297 -57.46 40.59 35.29
N LEU A 298 -58.65 40.90 34.79
CA LEU A 298 -59.43 42.06 35.23
C LEU A 298 -60.31 41.62 36.40
N THR A 299 -60.06 42.18 37.58
CA THR A 299 -60.99 42.15 38.73
C THR A 299 -61.73 43.48 38.82
N PRO A 300 -63.06 43.50 38.98
CA PRO A 300 -63.81 44.66 39.47
C PRO A 300 -63.65 44.85 40.98
#